data_AF-A0A7J2R5F5-F1
#
_entry.id   AF-A0A7J2R5F5-F1
#
_cell.length_a   1.000
_cell.length_b   1.000
_cell.length_c   1.000
_cell.angle_alpha   90.00
_cell.angle_beta   90.00
_cell.angle_gamma   90.00
#
_symmetry.space_group_name_H-M   'P 1'
#
loop_
_entity.id
_entity.type
_entity.pdbx_description
1 polymer ?
#
loop_
_entity_poly.entity_id
_entity_poly.type
_entity_poly.pdbx_seq_one_letter_code
_entity_poly.pdbx_strand_id
1 'polypeptide(L)'
;MTKEMVDKKSQTLKEYEKKIEELKIENANLKNQLSQKDHDKEILEKKISDLESKIKTLKEIDDLEQEKMQIKESSSKKIAEIRNKKVKKEKKKEDSEVTEELKQDGRIAAKNKIVEGTSRRKCPVCGNSNTNLIREAMDKTTILLDYPKMYSKKLICGECGGNWRVVSEK
;
A
#
# COMPACT_ATOMS: atom_id res chain seq x y z
N MET A 1 -0.44 -81.59 32.60
CA MET A 1 -1.17 -80.69 31.69
C MET A 1 -1.59 -81.50 30.46
N THR A 2 -2.84 -81.37 30.01
CA THR A 2 -3.32 -82.09 28.82
C THR A 2 -2.73 -81.48 27.54
N LYS A 3 -2.52 -82.30 26.50
CA LYS A 3 -1.96 -81.88 25.20
C LYS A 3 -2.73 -80.70 24.60
N GLU A 4 -4.05 -80.72 24.71
CA GLU A 4 -4.96 -79.63 24.27
C GLU A 4 -4.70 -78.28 24.97
N MET A 5 -4.33 -78.29 26.26
CA MET A 5 -3.99 -77.05 26.97
C MET A 5 -2.66 -76.45 26.47
N VAL A 6 -1.72 -77.30 26.06
CA VAL A 6 -0.43 -76.86 25.50
C VAL A 6 -0.65 -76.25 24.11
N ASP A 7 -1.49 -76.87 23.29
CA ASP A 7 -1.80 -76.39 21.94
C ASP A 7 -2.53 -75.03 21.96
N LYS A 8 -3.52 -74.85 22.86
CA LYS A 8 -4.19 -73.56 23.06
C LYS A 8 -3.24 -72.45 23.54
N LYS A 9 -2.31 -72.78 24.44
CA LYS A 9 -1.26 -71.84 24.88
C LYS A 9 -0.30 -71.47 23.76
N SER A 10 0.04 -72.42 22.88
CA SER A 10 0.88 -72.15 21.71
C SER A 10 0.19 -71.23 20.70
N GLN A 11 -1.11 -71.42 20.45
CA GLN A 11 -1.89 -70.55 19.55
C GLN A 11 -1.99 -69.12 20.08
N THR A 12 -2.32 -68.96 21.36
CA THR A 12 -2.39 -67.64 22.00
C THR A 12 -1.04 -66.92 22.03
N LEU A 13 0.08 -67.64 22.25
CA LEU A 13 1.42 -67.06 22.12
C LEU A 13 1.69 -66.51 20.71
N LYS A 14 1.33 -67.26 19.66
CA LYS A 14 1.49 -66.80 18.27
C LYS A 14 0.64 -65.55 17.97
N GLU A 15 -0.56 -65.45 18.55
CA GLU A 15 -1.40 -64.26 18.41
C GLU A 15 -0.78 -63.04 19.10
N TYR A 16 -0.25 -63.21 20.32
CA TYR A 16 0.45 -62.14 21.01
C TYR A 16 1.73 -61.71 20.28
N GLU A 17 2.49 -62.65 19.73
CA GLU A 17 3.68 -62.35 18.91
C GLU A 17 3.34 -61.48 17.70
N LYS A 18 2.29 -61.85 16.94
CA LYS A 18 1.80 -61.03 15.81
C LYS A 18 1.40 -59.63 16.25
N LYS A 19 0.64 -59.52 17.35
CA LYS A 19 0.20 -58.23 17.88
C LYS A 19 1.38 -57.35 18.33
N ILE A 20 2.42 -57.95 18.90
CA ILE A 20 3.65 -57.24 19.25
C ILE A 20 4.36 -56.72 17.99
N GLU A 21 4.41 -57.50 16.92
CA GLU A 21 4.99 -57.05 15.65
C GLU A 21 4.21 -55.90 15.01
N GLU A 22 2.88 -56.00 14.97
CA GLU A 22 2.00 -54.93 14.48
C GLU A 22 2.23 -53.63 15.25
N LEU A 23 2.23 -53.70 16.59
CA LEU A 23 2.49 -52.54 17.46
C LEU A 23 3.90 -51.97 17.29
N LYS A 24 4.91 -52.79 16.95
CA LYS A 24 6.26 -52.29 16.66
C LYS A 24 6.29 -51.48 15.36
N ILE A 25 5.60 -51.95 14.33
CA ILE A 25 5.49 -51.24 13.04
C ILE A 25 4.74 -49.93 13.24
N GLU A 26 3.61 -49.96 13.96
CA GLU A 26 2.83 -48.76 14.26
C GLU A 26 3.65 -47.73 15.04
N ASN A 27 4.38 -48.15 16.08
CA ASN A 27 5.27 -47.27 16.82
C ASN A 27 6.39 -46.67 15.96
N ALA A 28 6.94 -47.43 15.02
CA ALA A 28 7.93 -46.92 14.08
C ALA A 28 7.32 -45.85 13.16
N ASN A 29 6.12 -46.10 12.63
CA ASN A 29 5.40 -45.15 11.79
C ASN A 29 5.04 -43.87 12.56
N LEU A 30 4.53 -44.00 13.78
CA LEU A 30 4.21 -42.85 14.63
C LEU A 30 5.45 -42.03 14.96
N LYS A 31 6.60 -42.66 15.25
CA LYS A 31 7.87 -41.96 15.46
C LYS A 31 8.29 -41.14 14.24
N ASN A 32 8.18 -41.72 13.04
CA ASN A 32 8.51 -41.02 11.80
C ASN A 32 7.57 -39.81 11.55
N GLN A 33 6.28 -40.00 11.82
CA GLN A 33 5.32 -38.88 11.74
C GLN A 33 5.66 -37.78 12.75
N LEU A 34 6.01 -38.15 13.98
CA LEU A 34 6.39 -37.20 15.03
C LEU A 34 7.62 -36.38 14.61
N SER A 35 8.67 -37.04 14.10
CA SER A 35 9.86 -36.35 13.61
C SER A 35 9.57 -35.40 12.46
N GLN A 36 8.67 -35.78 11.54
CA GLN A 36 8.26 -34.91 10.45
C GLN A 36 7.53 -33.67 10.99
N LYS A 37 6.61 -33.85 11.94
CA LYS A 37 5.87 -32.75 12.57
C LYS A 37 6.78 -31.82 13.37
N ASP A 38 7.79 -32.35 14.04
CA ASP A 38 8.78 -31.55 14.74
C ASP A 38 9.59 -30.67 13.77
N HIS A 39 9.98 -31.21 12.61
CA HIS A 39 10.63 -30.44 11.56
C HIS A 39 9.73 -29.33 11.00
N ASP A 40 8.47 -29.66 10.69
CA ASP A 40 7.49 -28.68 10.20
C ASP A 40 7.27 -27.55 11.21
N LYS A 41 7.22 -27.89 12.50
CA LYS A 41 7.09 -26.92 13.60
C LYS A 41 8.27 -25.96 13.63
N GLU A 42 9.50 -26.46 13.54
CA GLU A 42 10.71 -25.63 13.51
C GLU A 42 10.71 -24.64 12.33
N ILE A 43 10.24 -25.08 11.15
CA ILE A 43 10.10 -24.22 9.97
C ILE A 43 9.07 -23.11 10.22
N LEU A 44 7.93 -23.45 10.85
CA LEU A 44 6.88 -22.48 11.15
C LEU A 44 7.34 -21.46 12.20
N GLU A 45 8.07 -21.90 13.23
CA GLU A 45 8.65 -21.01 14.25
C GLU A 45 9.62 -19.98 13.62
N LYS A 46 10.48 -20.41 12.69
CA LYS A 46 11.36 -19.49 11.95
C LYS A 46 10.56 -18.46 11.13
N LYS A 47 9.52 -18.89 10.43
CA LYS A 47 8.64 -17.99 9.66
C LYS A 47 7.93 -16.98 10.56
N ILE A 48 7.48 -17.40 11.74
CA ILE A 48 6.84 -16.51 12.72
C ILE A 48 7.84 -15.45 13.18
N SER A 49 9.05 -15.85 13.57
CA SER A 49 10.13 -14.93 13.96
C SER A 49 10.45 -13.90 12.85
N ASP A 50 10.54 -14.36 11.59
CA ASP A 50 10.79 -13.46 10.46
C ASP A 50 9.65 -12.45 10.27
N LEU A 51 8.39 -12.87 10.39
CA LEU A 51 7.24 -12.00 10.27
C LEU A 51 7.15 -11.00 11.43
N GLU A 52 7.46 -11.42 12.66
CA GLU A 52 7.52 -10.54 13.83
C GLU A 52 8.55 -9.43 13.63
N SER A 53 9.73 -9.77 13.10
CA SER A 53 10.77 -8.77 12.79
C SER A 53 10.30 -7.74 11.75
N LYS A 54 9.59 -8.18 10.70
CA LYS A 54 9.01 -7.30 9.67
C LYS A 54 7.93 -6.40 10.26
N ILE A 55 7.05 -6.93 11.09
CA ILE A 55 6.01 -6.14 11.78
C ILE A 55 6.64 -5.05 12.63
N LYS A 56 7.73 -5.36 13.36
CA LYS A 56 8.44 -4.36 14.15
C LYS A 56 8.97 -3.22 13.29
N THR A 57 9.63 -3.53 12.18
CA THR A 57 10.13 -2.49 11.26
C THR A 57 9.01 -1.63 10.65
N LEU A 58 7.85 -2.23 10.35
CA LEU A 58 6.70 -1.48 9.82
C LEU A 58 6.10 -0.54 10.87
N LYS A 59 6.02 -0.96 12.14
CA LYS A 59 5.56 -0.08 13.24
C LYS A 59 6.47 1.12 13.42
N GLU A 60 7.78 0.92 13.37
CA GLU A 60 8.77 2.02 13.45
C GLU A 60 8.60 3.04 12.31
N ILE A 61 8.24 2.57 11.10
CA ILE A 61 7.94 3.46 9.96
C ILE A 61 6.65 4.26 10.21
N ASP A 62 5.60 3.62 10.70
CA ASP A 62 4.32 4.26 11.03
C ASP A 62 4.52 5.38 12.08
N ASP A 63 5.30 5.11 13.13
CA ASP A 63 5.61 6.10 14.17
C ASP A 63 6.34 7.32 13.57
N LEU A 64 7.33 7.09 12.70
CA LEU A 64 8.05 8.16 11.99
C LEU A 64 7.14 8.97 11.05
N GLU A 65 6.13 8.34 10.44
CA GLU A 65 5.15 9.04 9.61
C GLU A 65 4.22 9.92 10.45
N GLN A 66 3.80 9.44 11.62
CA GLN A 66 3.00 10.23 12.57
C GLN A 66 3.78 11.45 13.08
N GLU A 67 5.05 11.29 13.46
CA GLU A 67 5.91 12.41 13.85
C GLU A 67 6.05 13.44 12.73
N LYS A 68 6.26 13.00 11.48
CA LYS A 68 6.31 13.89 10.31
C LYS A 68 5.00 14.66 10.11
N MET A 69 3.84 14.06 10.39
CA MET A 69 2.55 14.76 10.33
C MET A 69 2.44 15.85 11.40
N GLN A 70 2.81 15.56 12.64
CA GLN A 70 2.78 16.54 13.74
C GLN A 70 3.75 17.72 13.49
N ILE A 71 4.93 17.46 12.93
CA ILE A 71 5.89 18.50 12.55
C ILE A 71 5.32 19.38 11.43
N LYS A 72 4.67 18.81 10.42
CA LYS A 72 4.01 19.59 9.35
C LYS A 72 2.90 20.49 9.89
N GLU A 73 2.12 20.00 10.84
CA GLU A 73 1.00 20.73 11.42
C GLU A 73 1.43 21.86 12.36
N SER A 74 2.48 21.65 13.14
CA SER A 74 3.09 22.70 13.97
C SER A 74 3.78 23.77 13.12
N SER A 75 4.40 23.37 12.01
CA SER A 75 5.01 24.29 11.04
C SER A 75 3.97 25.15 10.32
N SER A 76 2.84 24.58 9.90
CA SER A 76 1.75 25.32 9.25
C SER A 76 1.08 26.32 10.21
N LYS A 77 0.91 25.97 11.49
CA LYS A 77 0.41 26.87 12.55
C LYS A 77 1.35 28.05 12.78
N LYS A 78 2.67 27.82 12.86
CA LYS A 78 3.68 28.90 12.95
C LYS A 78 3.66 29.83 11.74
N ILE A 79 3.52 29.29 10.52
CA ILE A 79 3.43 30.09 9.29
C ILE A 79 2.15 30.95 9.29
N ALA A 80 1.02 30.41 9.76
CA ALA A 80 -0.24 31.15 9.87
C ALA A 80 -0.16 32.30 10.90
N GLU A 81 0.50 32.09 12.05
CA GLU A 81 0.74 33.16 13.03
C GLU A 81 1.61 34.30 12.48
N ILE A 82 2.68 33.97 11.74
CA ILE A 82 3.52 34.98 11.09
C ILE A 82 2.71 35.77 10.04
N ARG A 83 1.83 35.10 9.30
CA ARG A 83 0.95 35.73 8.30
C ARG A 83 -0.06 36.68 8.96
N ASN A 84 -0.68 36.27 10.05
CA ASN A 84 -1.64 37.09 10.79
C ASN A 84 -1.00 38.32 11.47
N LYS A 85 0.29 38.26 11.84
CA LYS A 85 1.02 39.44 12.33
C LYS A 85 1.31 40.47 11.22
N LYS A 86 1.43 40.06 9.95
CA LYS A 86 1.62 40.98 8.81
C LYS A 86 0.32 41.67 8.34
N VAL A 87 -0.84 41.04 8.52
CA VAL A 87 -2.14 41.58 8.03
C VAL A 87 -2.65 42.80 8.83
N LYS A 88 -2.11 43.09 10.02
CA LYS A 88 -2.50 44.30 10.79
C LYS A 88 -1.92 45.62 10.28
N LYS A 89 -1.09 45.65 9.23
CA LYS A 89 -0.42 46.89 8.79
C LYS A 89 -0.89 47.51 7.48
N GLU A 90 -1.72 46.85 6.67
CA GLU A 90 -2.11 47.40 5.36
C GLU A 90 -3.59 47.17 5.06
N LYS A 91 -4.41 48.23 5.20
CA LYS A 91 -5.76 48.32 4.64
C LYS A 91 -5.99 49.72 4.06
N LYS A 92 -6.00 49.81 2.73
CA LYS A 92 -6.59 50.82 1.80
C LYS A 92 -5.91 50.57 0.43
N LYS A 93 -6.54 50.29 -0.72
CA LYS A 93 -7.80 50.75 -1.35
C LYS A 93 -8.20 49.82 -2.53
N GLU A 94 -9.52 49.74 -2.79
CA GLU A 94 -10.29 49.83 -4.08
C GLU A 94 -9.85 48.95 -5.28
N ASP A 95 -10.66 48.00 -5.76
CA ASP A 95 -11.89 48.06 -6.60
C ASP A 95 -11.60 48.05 -8.12
N SER A 96 -12.11 47.04 -8.85
CA SER A 96 -12.69 47.16 -10.22
C SER A 96 -13.10 45.78 -10.83
N GLU A 97 -14.38 45.45 -10.69
CA GLU A 97 -15.39 45.10 -11.71
C GLU A 97 -15.07 44.57 -13.16
N VAL A 98 -16.04 43.74 -13.65
CA VAL A 98 -16.59 43.60 -15.04
C VAL A 98 -15.91 42.59 -16.01
N THR A 99 -16.56 41.74 -16.83
CA THR A 99 -17.94 41.19 -17.06
C THR A 99 -17.90 40.02 -18.10
N GLU A 100 -19.01 39.26 -18.19
CA GLU A 100 -19.71 38.70 -19.39
C GLU A 100 -19.11 37.52 -20.21
N GLU A 101 -19.76 36.33 -20.26
CA GLU A 101 -20.85 35.84 -21.17
C GLU A 101 -20.30 35.31 -22.53
N LEU A 102 -20.76 34.27 -23.26
CA LEU A 102 -21.89 33.35 -23.28
C LEU A 102 -21.62 32.23 -24.35
N LYS A 103 -22.42 31.14 -24.32
CA LYS A 103 -22.87 30.23 -25.42
C LYS A 103 -22.23 28.85 -25.72
N GLN A 104 -23.17 27.98 -26.12
CA GLN A 104 -23.24 26.52 -26.21
C GLN A 104 -22.56 25.92 -27.45
N ASP A 105 -22.20 24.64 -27.37
CA ASP A 105 -22.67 23.58 -28.29
C ASP A 105 -21.96 22.24 -28.05
N GLY A 106 -22.73 21.16 -28.23
CA GLY A 106 -22.42 19.81 -27.79
C GLY A 106 -21.40 19.06 -28.65
N ARG A 107 -20.31 18.63 -28.00
CA ARG A 107 -19.67 17.33 -28.16
C ARG A 107 -19.21 16.90 -26.77
N ILE A 108 -19.56 15.69 -26.33
CA ILE A 108 -18.96 15.06 -25.14
C ILE A 108 -17.52 14.68 -25.52
N ALA A 109 -16.66 15.68 -25.53
CA ALA A 109 -15.21 15.54 -25.50
C ALA A 109 -14.80 16.41 -24.32
N ALA A 110 -14.50 15.76 -23.20
CA ALA A 110 -14.24 16.36 -21.90
C ALA A 110 -13.48 17.69 -22.06
N LYS A 111 -14.19 18.80 -21.81
CA LYS A 111 -13.64 20.17 -21.72
C LYS A 111 -12.77 20.26 -20.46
N ASN A 112 -11.72 19.46 -20.36
CA ASN A 112 -10.77 19.59 -19.28
C ASN A 112 -9.70 20.56 -19.73
N LYS A 113 -10.03 21.86 -19.63
CA LYS A 113 -9.09 22.97 -19.77
C LYS A 113 -7.85 22.64 -18.95
N ILE A 114 -6.69 22.57 -19.60
CA ILE A 114 -5.42 22.30 -18.91
C ILE A 114 -5.05 23.57 -18.16
N VAL A 115 -5.10 23.53 -16.84
CA VAL A 115 -4.72 24.67 -15.99
C VAL A 115 -3.23 24.65 -15.69
N GLU A 116 -2.69 25.80 -15.30
CA GLU A 116 -1.32 25.89 -14.79
C GLU A 116 -1.34 25.63 -13.29
N GLY A 117 -0.51 24.68 -12.84
CA GLY A 117 -0.38 24.32 -11.44
C GLY A 117 1.05 24.52 -10.95
N THR A 118 1.19 24.88 -9.69
CA THR A 118 2.49 25.12 -9.06
C THR A 118 3.25 23.82 -8.74
N SER A 119 2.56 22.69 -8.58
CA SER A 119 3.17 21.43 -8.12
C SER A 119 2.70 20.21 -8.89
N ARG A 120 3.60 19.23 -9.02
CA ARG A 120 3.27 17.90 -9.56
C ARG A 120 2.48 17.03 -8.57
N ARG A 121 2.60 17.32 -7.28
CA ARG A 121 2.05 16.47 -6.20
C ARG A 121 0.72 16.96 -5.64
N LYS A 122 0.24 18.12 -6.09
CA LYS A 122 -1.00 18.71 -5.60
C LYS A 122 -1.87 19.15 -6.76
N CYS A 123 -3.10 18.65 -6.81
CA CYS A 123 -4.06 19.10 -7.80
C CYS A 123 -4.42 20.58 -7.55
N PRO A 124 -4.31 21.46 -8.56
CA PRO A 124 -4.68 22.88 -8.43
C PRO A 124 -6.20 23.08 -8.38
N VAL A 125 -6.99 22.09 -8.79
CA VAL A 125 -8.46 22.17 -8.86
C VAL A 125 -9.11 21.78 -7.54
N CYS A 126 -8.79 20.60 -6.99
CA CYS A 126 -9.40 20.09 -5.75
C CYS A 126 -8.45 20.04 -4.54
N GLY A 127 -7.17 20.36 -4.74
CA GLY A 127 -6.18 20.31 -3.66
C GLY A 127 -5.69 18.91 -3.27
N ASN A 128 -6.13 17.84 -3.95
CA ASN A 128 -5.69 16.47 -3.69
C ASN A 128 -4.16 16.35 -3.70
N SER A 129 -3.61 15.77 -2.64
CA SER A 129 -2.17 15.51 -2.44
C SER A 129 -1.78 14.03 -2.52
N ASN A 130 -2.76 13.13 -2.72
CA ASN A 130 -2.52 11.69 -2.82
C ASN A 130 -1.85 11.36 -4.15
N THR A 131 -0.56 11.04 -4.11
CA THR A 131 0.25 10.77 -5.32
C THR A 131 -0.27 9.57 -6.11
N ASN A 132 -0.85 8.57 -5.46
CA ASN A 132 -1.40 7.38 -6.11
C ASN A 132 -2.62 7.68 -7.01
N LEU A 133 -3.32 8.79 -6.74
CA LEU A 133 -4.47 9.24 -7.52
C LEU A 133 -4.10 10.29 -8.56
N ILE A 134 -2.83 10.71 -8.67
CA ILE A 134 -2.36 11.67 -9.67
C ILE A 134 -1.61 10.91 -10.77
N ARG A 135 -2.14 10.93 -12.00
CA ARG A 135 -1.56 10.21 -13.14
C ARG A 135 -0.88 11.16 -14.10
N GLU A 136 0.31 10.79 -14.58
CA GLU A 136 0.98 11.46 -15.70
C GLU A 136 0.43 10.93 -17.03
N ALA A 137 0.09 11.84 -17.95
CA ALA A 137 -0.37 11.51 -19.30
C ALA A 137 0.34 12.40 -20.33
N MET A 138 0.41 11.92 -21.57
CA MET A 138 0.92 12.72 -22.68
C MET A 138 -0.06 13.83 -23.04
N ASP A 139 0.47 15.05 -23.16
CA ASP A 139 -0.24 16.21 -23.62
C ASP A 139 0.02 16.46 -25.10
N LYS A 140 -0.89 15.94 -25.92
CA LYS A 140 -0.84 16.07 -27.37
C LYS A 140 -1.08 17.51 -27.87
N THR A 141 -1.42 18.45 -26.99
CA THR A 141 -1.64 19.86 -27.36
C THR A 141 -0.36 20.65 -27.47
N THR A 142 0.73 20.20 -26.83
CA THR A 142 2.02 20.90 -26.86
C THR A 142 3.11 19.93 -27.26
N ILE A 143 3.69 20.19 -28.43
CA ILE A 143 4.80 19.45 -29.01
C ILE A 143 6.11 20.08 -28.50
N LEU A 144 6.98 19.27 -27.91
CA LEU A 144 8.31 19.70 -27.45
C LEU A 144 9.35 19.60 -28.56
N LEU A 145 9.22 18.60 -29.43
CA LEU A 145 10.11 18.36 -30.56
C LEU A 145 9.30 17.78 -31.71
N ASP A 146 9.49 18.31 -32.92
CA ASP A 146 8.77 17.83 -34.10
C ASP A 146 9.32 16.52 -34.67
N TYR A 147 10.65 16.29 -34.57
CA TYR A 147 11.28 15.05 -35.05
C TYR A 147 12.51 14.64 -34.20
N PRO A 148 12.50 13.43 -33.59
CA PRO A 148 11.36 12.53 -33.41
C PRO A 148 10.25 13.23 -32.61
N LYS A 149 8.99 12.95 -32.97
CA LYS A 149 7.84 13.68 -32.42
C LYS A 149 7.66 13.42 -30.93
N MET A 150 7.89 14.44 -30.10
CA MET A 150 7.79 14.36 -28.65
C MET A 150 6.74 15.34 -28.13
N TYR A 151 5.84 14.84 -27.29
CA TYR A 151 4.79 15.65 -26.66
C TYR A 151 5.16 16.00 -25.22
N SER A 152 4.63 17.11 -24.73
CA SER A 152 4.77 17.49 -23.32
C SER A 152 3.95 16.58 -22.39
N LYS A 153 4.16 16.71 -21.08
CA LYS A 153 3.43 15.96 -20.05
C LYS A 153 2.34 16.81 -19.40
N LYS A 154 1.20 16.20 -19.12
CA LYS A 154 0.13 16.75 -18.26
C LYS A 154 -0.17 15.78 -17.11
N LEU A 155 -0.73 16.33 -16.04
CA LEU A 155 -1.18 15.57 -14.87
C LEU A 155 -2.70 15.52 -14.84
N ILE A 156 -3.25 14.39 -14.41
CA ILE A 156 -4.69 14.13 -14.30
C ILE A 156 -4.98 13.70 -12.85
N CYS A 157 -5.92 14.37 -12.19
CA CYS A 157 -6.38 13.98 -10.87
C CYS A 157 -7.45 12.88 -10.98
N GLY A 158 -7.28 11.79 -10.25
CA GLY A 158 -8.25 10.69 -10.17
C GLY A 158 -9.47 10.98 -9.32
N GLU A 159 -9.46 12.04 -8.50
CA GLU A 159 -10.61 12.43 -7.67
C GLU A 159 -11.55 13.39 -8.42
N CYS A 160 -11.01 14.49 -8.98
CA CYS A 160 -11.82 15.53 -9.63
C CYS A 160 -11.74 15.53 -11.16
N GLY A 161 -10.87 14.71 -11.77
CA GLY A 161 -10.64 14.69 -13.22
C GLY A 161 -9.89 15.92 -13.77
N GLY A 162 -9.45 16.84 -12.91
CA GLY A 162 -8.73 18.04 -13.32
C GLY A 162 -7.42 17.73 -14.02
N ASN A 163 -7.13 18.46 -15.11
CA ASN A 163 -5.90 18.34 -15.89
C ASN A 163 -5.04 19.58 -15.70
N TRP A 164 -3.75 19.43 -15.40
CA TRP A 164 -2.84 20.58 -15.27
C TRP A 164 -1.43 20.31 -15.78
N ARG A 165 -0.71 21.41 -16.05
CA ARG A 165 0.73 21.43 -16.34
C ARG A 165 1.47 22.12 -15.22
N VAL A 166 2.70 21.70 -14.97
CA VAL A 166 3.54 22.35 -13.96
C VAL A 166 4.40 23.40 -14.63
N VAL A 167 4.23 24.65 -14.20
CA VAL A 167 5.07 25.76 -14.62
C VAL A 167 6.40 25.62 -13.89
N SER A 168 7.47 25.32 -14.62
CA SER A 168 8.82 25.51 -14.10
C SER A 168 9.13 27.00 -14.22
N GLU A 169 9.21 27.70 -13.09
CA GLU A 169 9.84 29.02 -13.05
C GLU A 169 11.27 28.86 -13.60
N LYS A 170 11.58 29.61 -14.66
CA LYS A 170 12.91 29.66 -15.29
C LYS A 170 13.74 30.75 -14.64
#